data_AF-A0A259FRC6-F1
#
_entry.id   AF-A0A259FRC6-F1
#
_cell.length_a   1.000
_cell.length_b   1.000
_cell.length_c   1.000
_cell.angle_alpha   90.00
_cell.angle_beta   90.00
_cell.angle_gamma   90.00
#
_symmetry.space_group_name_H-M   'P 1'
#
loop_
_entity.id
_entity.type
_entity.pdbx_description
1 polymer ?
#
loop_
_entity_poly.entity_id
_entity_poly.type
_entity_poly.pdbx_seq_one_letter_code
_entity_poly.pdbx_strand_id
1 'polypeptide(L)' 'MARMLNRHAQLWILDEPFNALDTHAVGELQDLIQEHLSNQGLVIMTSHQALSMPHVKVLDL' A
#
# COMPACT_ATOMS: atom_id res chain seq x y z
N MET A 1 -10.25 -6.70 -16.33
CA MET A 1 -10.16 -6.92 -14.86
C MET A 1 -9.76 -8.35 -14.44
N ALA A 2 -9.76 -9.38 -15.31
CA ALA A 2 -9.59 -10.77 -14.86
C ALA A 2 -8.15 -11.35 -14.83
N ARG A 3 -7.07 -10.54 -14.91
CA ARG A 3 -5.69 -11.06 -14.99
C ARG A 3 -4.79 -10.71 -13.79
N MET A 4 -5.34 -10.01 -12.81
CA MET A 4 -4.58 -9.48 -11.65
C MET A 4 -4.77 -10.29 -10.36
N LEU A 5 -5.48 -11.42 -10.41
CA LEU A 5 -5.75 -12.24 -9.22
C LEU A 5 -4.71 -13.35 -8.98
N ASN A 6 -3.75 -13.54 -9.90
CA ASN A 6 -2.88 -14.72 -9.86
C ASN A 6 -1.39 -14.41 -10.07
N ARG A 7 -0.98 -13.15 -9.82
CA ARG A 7 0.43 -12.80 -9.74
C ARG A 7 0.66 -12.29 -8.34
N HIS A 8 1.47 -12.99 -7.56
CA HIS A 8 2.17 -12.43 -6.42
C HIS A 8 2.99 -11.24 -6.95
N ALA A 9 2.36 -10.07 -7.04
CA ALA A 9 2.96 -8.90 -7.63
C ALA A 9 3.96 -8.38 -6.62
N GLN A 10 5.24 -8.71 -6.80
CA GLN A 10 6.31 -8.27 -5.90
C GLN A 10 6.37 -6.75 -5.74
N LEU A 11 5.80 -5.98 -6.68
CA LEU A 11 5.69 -4.53 -6.62
C LEU A 11 4.22 -4.11 -6.71
N TRP A 12 3.75 -3.35 -5.72
CA TRP A 12 2.47 -2.65 -5.75
C TRP A 12 2.72 -1.16 -6.03
N ILE A 13 1.95 -0.60 -6.96
CA ILE A 13 1.93 0.84 -7.22
C ILE A 13 0.51 1.31 -6.94
N LEU A 14 0.35 2.18 -5.96
CA LEU A 14 -0.94 2.64 -5.49
C LEU A 14 -1.02 4.17 -5.61
N ASP A 15 -2.02 4.66 -6.33
CA ASP A 15 -2.26 6.10 -6.44
C ASP A 15 -3.36 6.49 -5.45
N GLU A 16 -3.01 7.29 -4.45
CA GLU A 16 -3.90 7.73 -3.36
C GLU A 16 -4.79 6.63 -2.72
N PRO A 17 -4.24 5.49 -2.25
CA PRO A 17 -5.06 4.33 -1.88
C PRO A 17 -5.89 4.51 -0.61
N PHE A 18 -5.66 5.58 0.16
CA PHE A 18 -6.45 5.93 1.33
C PHE A 18 -7.61 6.89 1.00
N ASN A 19 -7.67 7.41 -0.23
CA ASN A 19 -8.72 8.31 -0.63
C ASN A 19 -10.05 7.54 -0.70
N ALA A 20 -11.12 8.14 -0.15
CA ALA A 20 -12.44 7.55 0.01
C ALA A 20 -12.55 6.28 0.89
N LEU A 21 -11.49 5.87 1.60
CA LEU A 21 -11.57 4.80 2.60
C LEU A 21 -12.00 5.35 3.97
N ASP A 22 -12.83 4.58 4.67
CA ASP A 22 -13.10 4.83 6.09
C ASP A 22 -11.96 4.31 6.97
N THR A 23 -11.99 4.63 8.27
CA THR A 23 -10.94 4.25 9.22
C THR A 23 -10.76 2.74 9.36
N HIS A 24 -11.81 1.94 9.12
CA HIS A 24 -11.72 0.49 9.15
C HIS A 24 -10.97 -0.03 7.94
N ALA A 25 -11.36 0.40 6.74
CA ALA A 25 -10.72 0.02 5.49
C ALA A 25 -9.28 0.52 5.39
N VAL A 26 -8.95 1.67 5.99
CA VAL A 26 -7.56 2.14 6.15
C VAL A 26 -6.74 1.13 6.95
N GLY A 27 -7.29 0.60 8.05
CA GLY A 27 -6.63 -0.43 8.87
C GLY A 27 -6.38 -1.72 8.08
N GLU A 28 -7.40 -2.22 7.39
CA GLU A 28 -7.27 -3.43 6.56
C GLU A 28 -6.22 -3.26 5.44
N LEU A 29 -6.18 -2.09 4.80
CA LEU A 29 -5.17 -1.79 3.79
C LEU A 29 -3.75 -1.74 4.38
N GLN A 30 -3.60 -1.17 5.58
CA GLN A 30 -2.30 -1.16 6.26
C GLN A 30 -1.82 -2.57 6.59
N ASP A 31 -2.70 -3.45 7.06
CA ASP A 31 -2.38 -4.84 7.36
C ASP A 31 -1.95 -5.59 6.08
N LEU A 32 -2.67 -5.39 4.98
CA LEU A 32 -2.31 -5.95 3.66
C LEU A 32 -0.94 -5.47 3.17
N ILE A 33 -0.65 -4.18 3.34
CA ILE A 33 0.66 -3.61 2.99
C ILE A 33 1.75 -4.23 3.87
N GLN A 34 1.53 -4.38 5.17
CA GLN A 34 2.50 -5.00 6.09
C GLN A 34 2.77 -6.47 5.75
N GLU A 35 1.74 -7.23 5.42
CA GLU A 35 1.88 -8.61 4.97
C GLU A 35 2.69 -8.68 3.67
N HIS A 36 2.38 -7.81 2.71
CA HIS A 36 3.10 -7.73 1.44
C HIS A 36 4.59 -7.40 1.63
N LEU A 37 4.90 -6.39 2.47
CA LEU A 37 6.27 -6.02 2.81
C LEU A 37 7.01 -7.14 3.55
N SER A 38 6.34 -7.84 4.47
CA SER A 38 6.90 -9.00 5.19
C SER A 38 7.24 -10.16 4.25
N ASN A 39 6.51 -10.28 3.14
CA ASN A 39 6.76 -11.25 2.07
C ASN A 39 7.83 -10.77 1.04
N GLN A 40 8.70 -9.82 1.43
CA GLN A 40 9.71 -9.20 0.55
C GLN A 40 9.11 -8.49 -0.68
N GLY A 41 7.86 -8.03 -0.54
CA GLY A 41 7.20 -7.16 -1.50
C GLY A 41 7.68 -5.71 -1.37
N LEU A 42 7.49 -4.94 -2.42
CA LEU A 42 7.73 -3.51 -2.51
C LEU A 42 6.40 -2.80 -2.75
N VAL A 43 6.18 -1.68 -2.07
CA VAL A 43 5.02 -0.80 -2.28
C VAL A 43 5.54 0.58 -2.62
N ILE A 44 5.06 1.14 -3.73
CA ILE A 44 5.22 2.54 -4.10
C ILE A 44 3.84 3.15 -4.06
N MET A 45 3.69 4.28 -3.37
CA MET A 45 2.40 4.92 -3.27
C MET A 45 2.48 6.43 -3.14
N THR A 46 1.44 7.10 -3.62
CA THR A 46 1.19 8.53 -3.42
C THR A 46 0.11 8.71 -2.36
N SER A 47 0.21 9.77 -1.55
CA SER A 47 -0.79 10.11 -0.56
C SER A 47 -0.73 11.60 -0.26
N HIS A 48 -1.90 12.23 -0.14
CA HIS A 48 -2.02 13.59 0.40
C HIS A 48 -1.97 13.63 1.93
N GLN A 49 -2.04 12.47 2.58
CA GLN A 49 -2.01 12.33 4.04
C GLN A 49 -0.64 11.81 4.47
N ALA A 50 -0.07 12.41 5.52
CA ALA A 50 1.17 11.95 6.11
C ALA A 50 0.97 10.56 6.73
N LEU A 51 1.68 9.56 6.19
CA LEU A 51 1.63 8.20 6.69
C LEU A 51 2.83 7.94 7.59
N SER A 52 2.57 7.74 8.88
CA SER A 52 3.58 7.25 9.83
C SER A 52 3.49 5.72 9.88
N MET A 53 4.16 5.05 8.94
CA MET A 53 4.36 3.61 8.99
C MET A 53 5.83 3.28 9.21
N PRO A 54 6.16 2.30 10.08
CA PRO A 54 7.54 1.87 10.28
C PRO A 54 8.09 1.26 8.97
N HIS A 55 9.37 1.53 8.67
CA HIS A 55 10.08 1.08 7.45
C HIS A 55 9.61 1.69 6.12
N VAL A 56 8.76 2.72 6.15
CA VAL A 56 8.42 3.50 4.95
C VAL A 56 9.42 4.64 4.76
N LYS A 57 9.98 4.74 3.56
CA LYS A 57 10.77 5.90 3.15
C LYS A 57 9.87 6.87 2.41
N VAL A 58 9.55 7.99 3.03
CA VAL A 58 8.87 9.11 2.35
C VAL A 58 9.88 9.77 1.42
N LEU A 59 9.51 9.89 0.14
CA LEU A 59 10.27 10.63 -0.86
C LEU A 59 9.54 11.96 -1.09
N ASP A 60 10.10 13.05 -0.58
CA ASP A 60 9.72 14.40 -1.02
C ASP A 60 10.37 14.63 -2.39
N LEU A 61 9.56 14.52 -3.46
CA LEU A 61 9.97 14.81 -4.84
C LEU A 61 9.58 16.23 -5.25
#